data_AF-A0A1I8AJD0-F1
#
_entry.id   AF-A0A1I8AJD0-F1
#
_cell.length_a   1.000
_cell.length_b   1.000
_cell.length_c   1.000
_cell.angle_alpha   90.00
_cell.angle_beta   90.00
_cell.angle_gamma   90.00
#
_symmetry.space_group_name_H-M   'P 1'
#
loop_
_entity.id
_entity.type
_entity.pdbx_description
1 polymer ?
#
loop_
_entity_poly.entity_id
_entity_poly.type
_entity_poly.pdbx_seq_one_letter_code
_entity_poly.pdbx_strand_id
1 'polypeptide(L)'
;MDAVPWKFVDSVVELFGKDTLEQLAREVRHPLWKDVVDLHHRNRAYYEFEFYNTEGGIKCRLWKMNGGADRSISLQSLLKTRRFARIEMISDQNRTYLGDAPLGEAPTAKLLESIAPFIDQVSGSFDTFYGSSDFTKLLLTSLLNGVYLRDISLYYCGRIAYDFLE
;
A
#
# COMPACT_ATOMS: atom_id res chain seq x y z
N MET A 1 12.88 -36.18 -10.53
CA MET A 1 11.84 -35.28 -10.00
C MET A 1 11.49 -34.33 -11.12
N ASP A 2 10.20 -34.18 -11.42
CA ASP A 2 9.76 -33.23 -12.44
C ASP A 2 10.09 -31.80 -11.99
N ALA A 3 10.67 -31.02 -12.89
CA ALA A 3 11.04 -29.65 -12.60
C ALA A 3 9.77 -28.82 -12.35
N VAL A 4 9.73 -28.12 -11.22
CA VAL A 4 8.64 -27.19 -10.90
C VAL A 4 8.60 -26.11 -11.98
N PRO A 5 7.44 -25.83 -12.60
CA PRO A 5 7.35 -24.82 -13.65
C PRO A 5 7.80 -23.45 -13.14
N TRP A 6 8.60 -22.74 -13.94
CA TRP A 6 9.09 -21.40 -13.58
C TRP A 6 7.98 -20.42 -13.19
N LYS A 7 6.82 -20.51 -13.88
CA LYS A 7 5.62 -19.71 -13.56
C LYS A 7 5.10 -19.94 -12.14
N PHE A 8 5.18 -21.17 -11.63
CA PHE A 8 4.77 -21.46 -10.27
C PHE A 8 5.70 -20.75 -9.27
N VAL A 9 7.01 -20.86 -9.45
CA VAL A 9 8.00 -20.18 -8.59
C VAL A 9 7.79 -18.66 -8.64
N ASP A 10 7.57 -18.10 -9.84
CA ASP A 10 7.29 -16.67 -10.02
C ASP A 10 6.05 -16.22 -9.25
N SER A 11 4.93 -16.94 -9.36
CA SER A 11 3.70 -16.64 -8.62
C SER A 11 3.85 -16.78 -7.11
N VAL A 12 4.64 -17.75 -6.62
CA VAL A 12 4.92 -17.87 -5.18
C VAL A 12 5.73 -16.69 -4.68
N VAL A 13 6.80 -16.30 -5.40
CA VAL A 13 7.65 -15.17 -5.02
C VAL A 13 6.89 -13.84 -5.11
N GLU A 14 5.90 -13.74 -5.99
CA GLU A 14 5.03 -12.57 -6.11
C GLU A 14 4.29 -12.24 -4.80
N LEU A 15 3.95 -13.27 -4.01
CA LEU A 15 3.18 -13.18 -2.77
C LEU A 15 4.02 -12.81 -1.53
N PHE A 16 5.34 -12.89 -1.60
CA PHE A 16 6.17 -12.61 -0.42
C PHE A 16 6.18 -11.13 -0.08
N GLY A 17 6.09 -10.80 1.21
CA GLY A 17 6.32 -9.44 1.68
C GLY A 17 7.79 -9.03 1.57
N LYS A 18 8.07 -7.77 1.88
CA LYS A 18 9.40 -7.14 1.81
C LYS A 18 10.48 -7.90 2.57
N ASP A 19 10.26 -8.15 3.84
CA ASP A 19 11.25 -8.78 4.72
C ASP A 19 11.56 -10.21 4.28
N THR A 20 10.52 -10.97 3.91
CA THR A 20 10.66 -12.35 3.41
C THR A 20 11.45 -12.36 2.10
N LEU A 21 11.15 -11.44 1.17
CA LEU A 21 11.86 -11.36 -0.10
C LEU A 21 13.34 -10.96 0.09
N GLU A 22 13.62 -10.03 1.00
CA GLU A 22 14.99 -9.63 1.34
C GLU A 22 15.79 -10.78 1.97
N GLN A 23 15.18 -11.55 2.88
CA GLN A 23 15.83 -12.72 3.47
C GLN A 23 16.11 -13.79 2.40
N LEU A 24 15.12 -14.12 1.56
CA LEU A 24 15.29 -15.12 0.50
C LEU A 24 16.38 -14.72 -0.50
N ALA A 25 16.51 -13.44 -0.84
CA ALA A 25 17.56 -12.98 -1.75
C ALA A 25 18.98 -13.27 -1.22
N ARG A 26 19.14 -13.34 0.11
CA ARG A 26 20.42 -13.66 0.77
C ARG A 26 20.66 -15.17 0.88
N GLU A 27 19.60 -15.93 1.17
CA GLU A 27 19.71 -17.33 1.59
C GLU A 27 19.51 -18.34 0.45
N VAL A 28 18.69 -18.03 -0.56
CA VAL A 28 18.35 -18.99 -1.61
C VAL A 28 19.57 -19.30 -2.49
N ARG A 29 19.96 -20.58 -2.52
CA ARG A 29 21.05 -21.10 -3.37
C ARG A 29 20.55 -21.89 -4.59
N HIS A 30 19.28 -22.32 -4.60
CA HIS A 30 18.74 -23.12 -5.69
C HIS A 30 18.69 -22.29 -6.98
N PRO A 31 19.34 -22.70 -8.09
CA PRO A 31 19.48 -21.87 -9.29
C PRO A 31 18.15 -21.31 -9.84
N LEU A 32 17.12 -22.16 -9.98
CA LEU A 32 15.81 -21.72 -10.49
C LEU A 32 15.11 -20.69 -9.59
N TRP A 33 15.24 -20.83 -8.26
CA TRP A 33 14.60 -19.92 -7.33
C TRP A 33 15.40 -18.62 -7.19
N LYS A 34 16.73 -18.73 -7.23
CA LYS A 34 17.63 -17.60 -7.08
C LYS A 34 17.37 -16.53 -8.13
N ASP A 35 17.24 -16.92 -9.40
CA ASP A 35 17.02 -15.96 -10.47
C ASP A 35 15.67 -15.24 -10.33
N VAL A 36 14.62 -15.97 -9.93
CA VAL A 36 13.28 -15.39 -9.70
C VAL A 36 13.27 -14.47 -8.49
N VAL A 37 13.84 -14.92 -7.37
CA VAL A 37 13.94 -14.12 -6.14
C VAL A 37 14.76 -12.86 -6.38
N ASP A 38 15.92 -12.97 -7.04
CA ASP A 38 16.76 -11.81 -7.36
C ASP A 38 16.05 -10.85 -8.32
N LEU A 39 15.27 -11.37 -9.28
CA LEU A 39 14.45 -10.55 -10.17
C LEU A 39 13.41 -9.75 -9.39
N HIS A 40 12.63 -10.39 -8.51
CA HIS A 40 11.64 -9.69 -7.69
C HIS A 40 12.31 -8.72 -6.71
N HIS A 41 13.34 -9.15 -5.99
CA HIS A 41 14.04 -8.34 -5.00
C HIS A 41 14.61 -7.04 -5.59
N ARG A 42 15.21 -7.10 -6.79
CA ARG A 42 15.81 -5.91 -7.44
C ARG A 42 14.80 -4.96 -8.05
N ASN A 43 13.66 -5.47 -8.52
CA ASN A 43 12.67 -4.67 -9.25
C ASN A 43 11.49 -4.21 -8.39
N ARG A 44 11.25 -4.84 -7.23
CA ARG A 44 10.13 -4.52 -6.35
C ARG A 44 10.27 -3.13 -5.74
N ALA A 45 9.19 -2.37 -5.80
CA ALA A 45 9.11 -1.02 -5.28
C ALA A 45 7.95 -0.91 -4.31
N TYR A 46 8.23 -0.36 -3.14
CA TYR A 46 7.26 -0.14 -2.07
C TYR A 46 6.84 1.32 -2.03
N TYR A 47 5.54 1.52 -1.86
CA TYR A 47 4.89 2.81 -1.90
C TYR A 47 4.02 3.05 -0.68
N GLU A 48 3.84 4.33 -0.36
CA GLU A 48 2.85 4.81 0.60
C GLU A 48 1.82 5.68 -0.13
N PHE A 49 0.56 5.50 0.23
CA PHE A 49 -0.55 6.32 -0.26
C PHE A 49 -1.06 7.22 0.87
N GLU A 50 -0.74 8.50 0.80
CA GLU A 50 -1.18 9.48 1.78
C GLU A 50 -2.42 10.20 1.30
N PHE A 51 -3.35 10.42 2.22
CA PHE A 51 -4.62 11.05 2.00
C PHE A 51 -4.78 12.28 2.91
N TYR A 52 -5.32 13.36 2.37
CA TYR A 52 -5.45 14.63 3.05
C TYR A 52 -6.88 15.15 2.91
N ASN A 53 -7.54 15.40 4.02
CA ASN A 53 -8.83 16.07 4.01
C ASN A 53 -8.62 17.60 3.99
N THR A 54 -9.21 18.30 3.02
CA THR A 54 -9.11 19.75 2.88
C THR A 54 -10.51 20.34 2.71
N GLU A 55 -10.66 21.66 2.90
CA GLU A 55 -11.96 22.33 2.67
C GLU A 55 -12.51 22.13 1.25
N GLY A 56 -11.62 21.96 0.25
CA GLY A 56 -12.01 21.71 -1.13
C GLY A 56 -12.27 20.24 -1.46
N GLY A 57 -12.11 19.32 -0.50
CA GLY A 57 -12.23 17.87 -0.68
C GLY A 57 -10.94 17.12 -0.35
N ILE A 58 -10.79 15.93 -0.91
CA ILE A 58 -9.77 14.95 -0.55
C ILE A 58 -8.59 15.04 -1.52
N LYS A 59 -7.40 15.35 -1.03
CA LYS A 59 -6.18 15.23 -1.82
C LYS A 59 -5.49 13.91 -1.51
N CYS A 60 -4.69 13.43 -2.45
CA CYS A 60 -3.87 12.27 -2.21
C CYS A 60 -2.48 12.43 -2.82
N ARG A 61 -1.53 11.67 -2.30
CA ARG A 61 -0.16 11.64 -2.78
C ARG A 61 0.40 10.23 -2.67
N LEU A 62 1.02 9.78 -3.75
CA LEU A 62 1.75 8.52 -3.80
C LEU A 62 3.24 8.78 -3.59
N TRP A 63 3.83 8.11 -2.61
CA TRP A 63 5.24 8.18 -2.26
C TRP A 63 5.94 6.87 -2.53
N LYS A 64 7.19 6.92 -3.01
CA LYS A 64 8.09 5.76 -2.94
C LYS A 64 8.84 5.78 -1.62
N MET A 65 8.70 4.72 -0.82
CA MET A 65 9.32 4.65 0.52
C MET A 65 10.85 4.73 0.49
N ASN A 66 11.47 4.24 -0.58
CA ASN A 66 12.93 4.18 -0.74
C ASN A 66 13.48 5.20 -1.77
N GLY A 67 12.72 6.23 -2.14
CA GLY A 67 13.15 7.29 -3.08
C GLY A 67 13.83 8.48 -2.38
N GLY A 68 14.70 9.20 -3.09
CA GLY A 68 15.38 10.43 -2.61
C GLY A 68 14.43 11.62 -2.37
N ALA A 69 14.81 12.84 -2.74
CA ALA A 69 14.05 14.06 -2.44
C ALA A 69 12.79 14.27 -3.31
N ASP A 70 12.74 13.72 -4.53
CA ASP A 70 11.55 13.71 -5.37
C ASP A 70 10.90 12.33 -5.34
N ARG A 71 9.85 12.20 -4.51
CA ARG A 71 9.19 10.92 -4.22
C ARG A 71 7.77 10.86 -4.78
N SER A 72 7.28 11.96 -5.34
CA SER A 72 5.92 12.01 -5.88
C SER A 72 5.88 11.22 -7.19
N ILE A 73 4.98 10.25 -7.26
CA ILE A 73 4.86 9.38 -8.43
C ILE A 73 3.43 9.43 -8.94
N SER A 74 3.27 9.50 -10.25
CA SER A 74 1.95 9.45 -10.86
C SER A 74 1.34 8.05 -10.72
N LEU A 75 0.03 7.97 -10.55
CA LEU A 75 -0.70 6.69 -10.57
C LEU A 75 -0.45 5.91 -11.87
N GLN A 76 -0.30 6.61 -13.01
CA GLN A 76 0.03 5.96 -14.29
C GLN A 76 1.36 5.22 -14.24
N SER A 77 2.35 5.73 -13.52
CA SER A 77 3.63 5.07 -13.34
C SER A 77 3.48 3.78 -12.51
N LEU A 78 2.65 3.80 -11.47
CA LEU A 78 2.31 2.61 -10.66
C LEU A 78 1.68 1.52 -11.54
N LEU A 79 0.72 1.90 -12.40
CA LEU A 79 0.06 0.97 -13.32
C LEU A 79 1.03 0.31 -14.30
N LYS A 80 2.04 1.05 -14.78
CA LYS A 80 3.08 0.52 -15.68
C LYS A 80 4.00 -0.49 -14.98
N THR A 81 4.17 -0.39 -13.66
CA THR A 81 5.04 -1.27 -12.86
C THR A 81 4.28 -2.32 -12.06
N ARG A 82 3.02 -2.63 -12.45
CA ARG A 82 2.09 -3.49 -11.70
C ARG A 82 2.69 -4.79 -11.12
N ARG A 83 3.53 -5.48 -11.88
CA ARG A 83 4.15 -6.74 -11.42
C ARG A 83 4.97 -6.56 -10.12
N PHE A 84 5.64 -5.41 -9.99
CA PHE A 84 6.62 -5.16 -8.94
C PHE A 84 6.24 -4.02 -7.99
N ALA A 85 5.16 -3.30 -8.28
CA ALA A 85 4.67 -2.26 -7.39
C ALA A 85 3.89 -2.87 -6.23
N ARG A 86 4.17 -2.41 -5.01
CA ARG A 86 3.49 -2.80 -3.77
C ARG A 86 3.18 -1.56 -2.94
N ILE A 87 1.94 -1.36 -2.55
CA ILE A 87 1.54 -0.34 -1.59
C ILE A 87 1.64 -0.98 -0.21
N GLU A 88 2.64 -0.55 0.54
CA GLU A 88 2.95 -1.05 1.88
C GLU A 88 2.10 -0.34 2.92
N MET A 89 1.77 0.94 2.71
CA MET A 89 1.06 1.75 3.68
C MET A 89 0.04 2.66 3.01
N ILE A 90 -1.13 2.78 3.65
CA ILE A 90 -2.12 3.81 3.36
C ILE A 90 -2.27 4.64 4.62
N SER A 91 -2.16 5.95 4.50
CA SER A 91 -2.29 6.83 5.65
C SER A 91 -3.20 8.01 5.38
N ASP A 92 -3.90 8.47 6.41
CA ASP A 92 -4.50 9.80 6.41
C ASP A 92 -3.66 10.78 7.24
N GLN A 93 -3.63 12.03 6.77
CA GLN A 93 -2.84 13.11 7.34
C GLN A 93 -3.70 14.35 7.49
N ASN A 94 -3.72 14.94 8.68
CA ASN A 94 -4.40 16.21 8.96
C ASN A 94 -3.53 17.45 8.67
N ARG A 95 -2.61 17.35 7.71
CA ARG A 95 -1.72 18.47 7.33
C ARG A 95 -2.28 19.19 6.11
N THR A 96 -2.11 20.51 6.07
CA THR A 96 -2.48 21.32 4.90
C THR A 96 -1.55 21.00 3.73
N TYR A 97 -2.04 20.22 2.77
CA TYR A 97 -1.30 19.90 1.56
C TYR A 97 -1.61 20.89 0.42
N LEU A 98 -0.59 21.64 0.01
CA LEU A 98 -0.66 22.64 -1.08
C LEU A 98 -0.54 22.04 -2.49
N GLY A 99 -0.69 20.73 -2.68
CA GLY A 99 -0.62 20.12 -4.02
C GLY A 99 -1.94 20.11 -4.78
N ASP A 100 -2.10 19.07 -5.61
CA ASP A 100 -3.11 18.89 -6.65
C ASP A 100 -4.55 19.21 -6.24
N ALA A 101 -5.40 19.36 -7.26
CA ALA A 101 -6.82 19.61 -7.08
C ALA A 101 -7.47 18.51 -6.21
N PRO A 102 -8.31 18.89 -5.23
CA PRO A 102 -9.00 17.93 -4.39
C PRO A 102 -10.01 17.10 -5.19
N LEU A 103 -10.15 15.85 -4.76
CA LEU A 103 -11.12 14.87 -5.22
C LEU A 103 -12.35 14.89 -4.31
N GLY A 104 -13.51 14.58 -4.87
CA GLY A 104 -14.67 14.24 -4.04
C GLY A 104 -14.55 12.84 -3.43
N GLU A 105 -15.50 12.48 -2.57
CA GLU A 105 -15.57 11.14 -1.95
C GLU A 105 -15.70 10.01 -2.98
N ALA A 106 -16.63 10.13 -3.94
CA ALA A 106 -16.83 9.09 -4.96
C ALA A 106 -15.60 8.87 -5.86
N PRO A 107 -14.93 9.91 -6.39
CA PRO A 107 -13.64 9.75 -7.06
C PRO A 107 -12.56 9.11 -6.17
N THR A 108 -12.54 9.42 -4.87
CA THR A 108 -11.59 8.84 -3.91
C THR A 108 -11.84 7.35 -3.70
N ALA A 109 -13.09 6.93 -3.53
CA ALA A 109 -13.46 5.52 -3.42
C ALA A 109 -13.04 4.73 -4.68
N LYS A 110 -13.31 5.27 -5.87
CA LYS A 110 -12.87 4.67 -7.15
C LYS A 110 -11.35 4.56 -7.24
N LEU A 111 -10.63 5.56 -6.74
CA LEU A 111 -9.17 5.53 -6.69
C LEU A 111 -8.68 4.39 -5.77
N LEU A 112 -9.25 4.26 -4.57
CA LEU A 112 -8.94 3.18 -3.62
C LEU A 112 -9.20 1.80 -4.23
N GLU A 113 -10.34 1.60 -4.89
CA GLU A 113 -10.65 0.37 -5.62
C GLU A 113 -9.61 0.06 -6.70
N SER A 114 -9.16 1.09 -7.44
CA SER A 114 -8.16 0.91 -8.51
C SER A 114 -6.77 0.54 -8.00
N ILE A 115 -6.41 0.97 -6.78
CA ILE A 115 -5.12 0.66 -6.16
C ILE A 115 -5.16 -0.59 -5.27
N ALA A 116 -6.34 -1.11 -4.94
CA ALA A 116 -6.50 -2.30 -4.12
C ALA A 116 -5.65 -3.50 -4.58
N PRO A 117 -5.53 -3.82 -5.88
CA PRO A 117 -4.68 -4.92 -6.35
C PRO A 117 -3.17 -4.71 -6.13
N PHE A 118 -2.75 -3.50 -5.76
CA PHE A 118 -1.36 -3.15 -5.50
C PHE A 118 -1.02 -3.19 -4.01
N ILE A 119 -2.02 -3.25 -3.13
CA ILE A 119 -1.81 -3.31 -1.68
C ILE A 119 -1.14 -4.63 -1.34
N ASP A 120 -0.01 -4.54 -0.63
CA ASP A 120 0.76 -5.71 -0.27
C ASP A 120 -0.04 -6.57 0.71
N GLN A 121 -0.31 -7.83 0.34
CA GLN A 121 -1.15 -8.71 1.14
C GLN A 121 -0.49 -9.17 2.44
N VAL A 122 0.85 -9.05 2.54
CA VAL A 122 1.62 -9.53 3.68
C VAL A 122 2.00 -8.38 4.61
N SER A 123 2.31 -7.21 4.06
CA SER A 123 2.79 -6.05 4.82
C SER A 123 1.90 -4.81 4.70
N GLY A 124 0.78 -4.88 3.99
CA GLY A 124 -0.13 -3.75 3.82
C GLY A 124 -0.67 -3.26 5.16
N SER A 125 -0.51 -1.97 5.45
CA SER A 125 -1.04 -1.34 6.67
C SER A 125 -1.91 -0.13 6.36
N PHE A 126 -2.78 0.20 7.31
CA PHE A 126 -3.56 1.43 7.30
C PHE A 126 -3.35 2.20 8.60
N ASP A 127 -2.85 3.43 8.50
CA ASP A 127 -2.56 4.28 9.66
C ASP A 127 -3.30 5.61 9.57
N THR A 128 -4.00 6.00 10.63
CA THR A 128 -4.73 7.28 10.64
C THR A 128 -4.08 8.28 11.58
N PHE A 129 -3.56 9.40 11.08
CA PHE A 129 -2.95 10.42 11.93
C PHE A 129 -3.84 11.65 12.04
N TYR A 130 -4.68 11.67 13.08
CA TYR A 130 -5.56 12.79 13.42
C TYR A 130 -6.58 13.14 12.32
N GLY A 131 -6.90 12.19 11.43
CA GLY A 131 -7.96 12.34 10.44
C GLY A 131 -9.33 12.60 11.06
N SER A 132 -10.23 13.18 10.26
CA SER A 132 -11.65 13.26 10.63
C SER A 132 -12.24 11.85 10.67
N SER A 133 -13.11 11.56 11.65
CA SER A 133 -13.79 10.27 11.77
C SER A 133 -14.53 9.87 10.49
N ASP A 134 -15.15 10.83 9.81
CA ASP A 134 -15.89 10.57 8.56
C ASP A 134 -14.94 10.20 7.42
N PHE A 135 -13.75 10.83 7.40
CA PHE A 135 -12.75 10.57 6.38
C PHE A 135 -12.11 9.20 6.57
N THR A 136 -11.70 8.88 7.79
CA THR A 136 -11.21 7.56 8.15
C THR A 136 -12.23 6.46 7.81
N LYS A 137 -13.51 6.70 8.10
CA LYS A 137 -14.61 5.78 7.76
C LYS A 137 -14.74 5.56 6.26
N LEU A 138 -14.63 6.61 5.44
CA LEU A 138 -14.65 6.52 3.98
C LEU A 138 -13.51 5.63 3.46
N LEU A 139 -12.28 5.86 3.93
CA LEU A 139 -11.11 5.10 3.49
C LEU A 139 -11.23 3.62 3.88
N LEU A 140 -11.55 3.35 5.15
CA LEU A 140 -11.71 1.98 5.66
C LEU A 140 -12.83 1.24 4.93
N THR A 141 -14.00 1.85 4.76
CA THR A 141 -15.15 1.19 4.09
C THR A 141 -14.81 0.82 2.65
N SER A 142 -14.01 1.64 1.96
CA SER A 142 -13.56 1.38 0.59
C SER A 142 -12.54 0.24 0.51
N LEU A 143 -11.74 0.03 1.56
CA LEU A 143 -10.69 -0.99 1.59
C LEU A 143 -11.16 -2.35 2.14
N LEU A 144 -12.04 -2.35 3.13
CA LEU A 144 -12.41 -3.53 3.92
C LEU A 144 -12.95 -4.71 3.11
N ASN A 145 -13.58 -4.45 1.96
CA ASN A 145 -14.13 -5.51 1.10
C ASN A 145 -13.16 -5.97 0.00
N GLY A 146 -12.03 -5.28 -0.18
CA GLY A 146 -11.15 -5.47 -1.33
C GLY A 146 -9.74 -5.93 -0.99
N VAL A 147 -9.26 -5.73 0.24
CA VAL A 147 -7.85 -5.99 0.61
C VAL A 147 -7.66 -6.66 1.96
N TYR A 148 -6.49 -7.30 2.10
CA TYR A 148 -5.98 -7.82 3.35
C TYR A 148 -4.95 -6.84 3.90
N LEU A 149 -5.23 -6.29 5.08
CA LEU A 149 -4.30 -5.43 5.81
C LEU A 149 -3.76 -6.22 7.00
N ARG A 150 -2.45 -6.17 7.18
CA ARG A 150 -1.76 -6.74 8.33
C ARG A 150 -2.05 -5.93 9.59
N ASP A 151 -1.95 -4.62 9.48
CA ASP A 151 -2.04 -3.70 10.60
C ASP A 151 -3.01 -2.55 10.29
N ILE A 152 -3.84 -2.20 11.27
CA ILE A 152 -4.74 -1.04 11.24
C ILE A 152 -4.48 -0.23 12.51
N SER A 153 -3.87 0.95 12.37
CA SER A 153 -3.57 1.84 13.48
C SER A 153 -4.50 3.05 13.45
N LEU A 154 -5.36 3.18 14.46
CA LEU A 154 -6.29 4.30 14.59
C LEU A 154 -5.85 5.22 15.74
N TYR A 155 -5.58 6.49 15.44
CA TYR A 155 -5.28 7.49 16.46
C TYR A 155 -6.56 8.24 16.82
N TYR A 156 -7.08 7.96 18.01
CA TYR A 156 -8.28 8.60 18.53
C TYR A 156 -7.94 9.58 19.66
N CYS A 157 -8.29 10.86 19.48
CA CYS A 157 -8.04 11.94 20.45
C CYS A 157 -9.28 12.34 21.25
N GLY A 158 -10.37 11.58 21.19
CA GLY A 158 -11.57 11.83 21.98
C GLY A 158 -11.47 11.28 23.41
N ARG A 159 -12.37 11.73 24.29
CA ARG A 159 -12.61 11.05 25.57
C ARG A 159 -13.21 9.69 25.24
N ILE A 160 -12.46 8.61 25.49
CA ILE A 160 -12.94 7.23 25.41
C ILE A 160 -14.22 7.14 26.26
N ALA A 161 -15.39 7.13 25.63
CA ALA A 161 -16.50 6.36 26.16
C ALA A 161 -16.23 4.93 25.70
N TYR A 162 -16.33 3.98 26.62
CA TYR A 162 -15.98 2.57 26.48
C TYR A 162 -16.85 1.80 25.45
N ASP A 163 -17.56 2.50 24.57
CA ASP A 163 -18.68 2.00 23.79
C ASP A 163 -18.26 1.39 22.44
N PHE A 164 -16.97 1.44 22.08
CA PHE A 164 -16.46 0.91 20.80
C PHE A 164 -15.93 -0.54 20.87
N LEU A 165 -15.95 -1.17 22.06
CA LEU A 165 -15.49 -2.54 22.25
C LEU A 165 -16.61 -3.53 22.66
N GLU A 166 -17.89 -3.12 22.55
CA GLU A 166 -19.05 -4.03 22.60
C GLU A 166 -19.53 -4.45 21.20
#